data_AF-A0A7W8IMK8-F1
#
_entry.id   AF-A0A7W8IMK8-F1
#
_cell.length_a   1.000
_cell.length_b   1.000
_cell.length_c   1.000
_cell.angle_alpha   90.00
_cell.angle_beta   90.00
_cell.angle_gamma   90.00
#
_symmetry.space_group_name_H-M   'P 1'
#
loop_
_entity.id
_entity.type
_entity.pdbx_description
1 polymer ?
#
loop_
_entity_poly.entity_id
_entity_poly.type
_entity_poly.pdbx_seq_one_letter_code
_entity_poly.pdbx_strand_id
1 'polypeptide(L)' 'MIYQLKVKLKGVRPSVWRRLQVPSDMTFAEFHRVLQIAFDWDDDHLHTFYVTKTRGQKKGFFIQFV' A
#
# COMPACT_ATOMS: atom_id res chain seq x y z
N MET A 1 3.98 -3.32 17.54
CA MET A 1 4.29 -1.91 17.19
C MET A 1 3.30 -1.47 16.11
N ILE A 2 3.04 -0.17 15.94
CA ILE A 2 2.17 0.34 14.86
C ILE A 2 3.03 1.07 13.84
N TYR A 3 2.88 0.72 12.56
CA TYR A 3 3.46 1.47 11.46
C TYR A 3 2.47 2.50 10.92
N GLN A 4 2.96 3.70 10.66
CA GLN A 4 2.21 4.72 9.94
C GLN A 4 2.70 4.84 8.51
N LEU A 5 1.88 4.38 7.57
CA LEU A 5 2.20 4.30 6.15
C LEU A 5 1.47 5.39 5.37
N LYS A 6 2.16 5.99 4.39
CA LYS A 6 1.52 6.83 3.37
C LYS A 6 1.47 6.05 2.06
N VAL A 7 0.26 5.77 1.59
CA VAL A 7 0.02 5.05 0.34
C VAL A 7 -0.52 6.02 -0.70
N LYS A 8 0.05 6.02 -1.91
CA LYS A 8 -0.31 6.94 -3.00
C LYS A 8 -0.49 6.16 -4.30
N LEU A 9 -1.52 6.52 -5.08
CA LEU A 9 -1.68 6.02 -6.44
C LEU A 9 -0.69 6.71 -7.39
N LYS A 10 0.06 5.90 -8.15
CA LYS A 10 1.01 6.38 -9.15
C LYS A 10 0.25 6.78 -10.42
N GLY A 11 0.70 7.85 -11.09
CA GLY A 11 0.16 8.26 -12.39
C GLY A 11 -1.18 9.01 -12.35
N VAL A 12 -1.86 9.07 -11.20
CA VAL A 12 -3.14 9.76 -11.07
C VAL A 12 -2.96 11.25 -10.73
N ARG A 13 -3.74 12.11 -11.40
CA ARG A 13 -3.87 13.54 -11.11
C ARG A 13 -5.35 13.91 -10.97
N PRO A 14 -5.77 14.61 -9.89
CA PRO A 14 -4.96 15.05 -8.75
C PRO A 14 -4.44 13.87 -7.92
N SER A 15 -3.42 14.10 -7.08
CA SER A 15 -2.76 13.02 -6.33
C SER A 15 -3.71 12.38 -5.31
N VAL A 16 -4.10 11.13 -5.53
CA VAL A 16 -4.90 10.35 -4.58
C VAL A 16 -3.99 9.56 -3.62
N TRP A 17 -4.20 9.71 -2.32
CA TRP A 17 -3.40 9.04 -1.28
C TRP A 17 -4.20 8.82 0.01
N ARG A 18 -3.70 7.92 0.87
CA ARG A 18 -4.23 7.60 2.21
C ARG A 18 -3.10 7.48 3.22
N ARG A 19 -3.39 7.77 4.49
CA ARG A 19 -2.49 7.50 5.63
C ARG A 19 -3.10 6.38 6.45
N LEU A 20 -2.36 5.30 6.62
CA LEU A 20 -2.83 4.08 7.28
C LEU A 20 -1.99 3.82 8.52
N GLN A 21 -2.64 3.37 9.59
CA GLN A 21 -1.98 2.82 10.77
C GLN A 21 -2.24 1.31 10.77
N VAL A 22 -1.16 0.52 10.75
CA VAL A 22 -1.25 -0.94 10.68
C VAL A 22 -0.35 -1.59 11.74
N PRO A 23 -0.75 -2.73 12.31
CA PRO A 23 0.11 -3.54 13.15
C PRO A 23 1.40 -3.95 12.42
N SER A 24 2.51 -3.99 13.15
CA SER A 24 3.82 -4.31 12.59
C SER A 24 3.98 -5.77 12.13
N ASP A 25 3.11 -6.63 12.64
CA ASP A 25 3.00 -8.07 12.40
C ASP A 25 1.91 -8.43 11.37
N MET A 26 1.22 -7.44 10.80
CA MET A 26 0.24 -7.63 9.74
C MET A 26 0.89 -8.24 8.49
N THR A 27 0.25 -9.27 7.94
CA THR A 27 0.68 -9.93 6.70
C THR A 27 0.38 -9.07 5.47
N PHE A 28 1.04 -9.34 4.34
CA PHE A 28 0.73 -8.64 3.09
C PHE A 28 -0.70 -8.90 2.58
N ALA A 29 -1.26 -10.09 2.87
CA ALA A 29 -2.64 -10.42 2.49
C ALA A 29 -3.67 -9.61 3.30
N GLU A 30 -3.43 -9.39 4.59
CA GLU A 30 -4.26 -8.51 5.40
C GLU A 30 -4.10 -7.04 4.99
N PHE A 31 -2.86 -6.64 4.71
CA PHE A 31 -2.58 -5.28 4.22
C PHE A 31 -3.27 -5.00 2.88
N HIS A 32 -3.35 -5.98 1.99
CA HIS A 32 -4.13 -5.92 0.76
C HIS A 32 -5.60 -5.59 1.02
N ARG A 33 -6.25 -6.28 1.97
CA ARG A 33 -7.65 -5.98 2.35
C ARG A 33 -7.82 -4.56 2.88
N VAL A 34 -6.86 -4.07 3.67
CA VAL A 34 -6.87 -2.67 4.15
C VAL A 34 -6.78 -1.70 2.98
N LEU A 35 -5.98 -2.00 1.96
CA LEU A 35 -5.86 -1.18 0.76
C LEU A 35 -7.15 -1.16 -0.05
N GLN A 36 -7.80 -2.31 -0.23
CA GLN A 36 -9.09 -2.40 -0.93
C GLN A 36 -10.13 -1.46 -0.28
N ILE A 37 -10.27 -1.54 1.05
CA ILE A 37 -11.20 -0.67 1.79
C ILE A 37 -10.78 0.81 1.72
N ALA A 38 -9.49 1.12 1.90
CA ALA A 38 -9.01 2.50 1.96
C ALA A 38 -9.19 3.27 0.65
N PHE A 39 -9.18 2.56 -0.48
CA PHE A 39 -9.34 3.12 -1.82
C PHE A 39 -10.70 2.84 -2.46
N ASP A 40 -11.61 2.16 -1.73
CA ASP A 40 -12.95 1.79 -2.20
C ASP A 40 -12.89 0.95 -3.48
N TRP A 41 -12.15 -0.15 -3.39
CA TRP A 41 -11.93 -1.11 -4.47
C TRP A 41 -12.52 -2.49 -4.11
N ASP A 42 -12.91 -3.23 -5.14
CA ASP A 42 -13.75 -4.43 -5.00
C ASP A 42 -12.98 -5.76 -5.09
N ASP A 43 -11.65 -5.73 -5.14
CA ASP A 43 -10.81 -6.94 -5.26
C ASP A 43 -10.98 -7.76 -6.55
N ASP A 44 -11.43 -7.11 -7.62
CA ASP A 44 -11.70 -7.76 -8.92
C ASP A 44 -10.44 -8.19 -9.70
N HIS A 45 -9.25 -7.75 -9.26
CA HIS A 45 -7.99 -7.85 -10.01
C HIS A 45 -6.90 -8.50 -9.17
N LEU A 46 -5.97 -9.19 -9.84
CA LEU A 46 -4.83 -9.80 -9.16
C LEU A 46 -3.87 -8.72 -8.65
N HIS A 47 -3.17 -9.02 -7.56
CA HIS A 47 -2.27 -8.07 -6.92
C HIS A 47 -0.94 -8.73 -6.55
N THR A 48 0.12 -7.93 -6.45
CA THR A 48 1.44 -8.38 -5.97
C THR A 48 2.18 -7.24 -5.27
N PHE A 49 2.96 -7.60 -4.25
CA PHE A 49 3.79 -6.68 -3.46
C PHE A 49 5.26 -6.79 -3.84
N TYR A 50 5.90 -5.66 -4.17
CA TYR A 50 7.34 -5.60 -4.49
C TYR A 50 8.10 -4.81 -3.44
N VAL A 51 8.84 -5.51 -2.57
CA VAL A 51 9.60 -4.90 -1.47
C VAL A 51 11.04 -4.64 -1.88
N THR A 52 11.44 -3.37 -1.87
CA THR A 52 12.85 -2.98 -2.01
C THR A 52 13.42 -2.61 -0.65
N LYS A 53 14.53 -3.24 -0.23
CA LYS A 53 15.28 -2.79 0.95
C LYS A 53 15.98 -1.48 0.63
N THR A 54 15.67 -0.41 1.37
CA THR A 54 16.18 0.93 1.04
C THR A 54 17.39 1.38 1.86
N ARG A 55 17.95 0.55 2.77
CA ARG A 55 19.06 0.94 3.68
C ARG A 55 18.83 2.32 4.36
N GLY A 56 17.59 2.65 4.70
CA GLY A 56 17.23 3.95 5.30
C GLY A 56 16.96 5.09 4.31
N GLN A 57 17.10 4.88 3.01
CA GLN A 57 16.69 5.86 2.00
C GLN A 57 15.17 5.87 1.85
N LYS A 58 14.56 7.06 1.76
CA LYS A 58 13.13 7.19 1.42
C LYS A 58 12.92 6.86 -0.05
N LYS A 59 12.61 5.60 -0.38
CA LYS A 59 12.05 5.23 -1.69
C LYS A 59 10.58 4.84 -1.52
N GLY A 60 9.77 5.20 -2.51
CA GLY A 60 8.37 4.81 -2.57
C GLY A 60 8.22 3.30 -2.79
N PHE A 61 7.20 2.72 -2.18
CA PHE A 61 6.76 1.36 -2.43
C PHE A 61 5.73 1.35 -3.57
N PHE A 62 5.72 0.31 -4.41
CA PHE A 62 4.80 0.21 -5.54
C PHE A 62 3.92 -1.03 -5.37
N ILE A 63 2.62 -0.85 -5.60
CA ILE A 63 1.64 -1.93 -5.74
C ILE A 63 1.17 -1.87 -7.18
N GLN A 64 1.28 -2.98 -7.89
CA GLN A 64 0.71 -3.14 -9.22
C GLN A 64 -0.57 -3.94 -9.06
N PHE A 65 -1.69 -3.36 -9.47
CA PHE A 65 -2.93 -4.08 -9.74
C PHE A 65 -2.82 -4.56 -11.19
N VAL A 66 -2.98 -5.87 -11.40
CA VAL A 66 -2.94 -6.51 -12.72
C VAL A 66 -4.36 -6.80 -13.15
#